data_AF-A0A2I0UMZ2-F1
#
_entry.id   AF-A0A2I0UMZ2-F1
#
_cell.length_a   1.000
_cell.length_b   1.000
_cell.length_c   1.000
_cell.angle_alpha   90.00
_cell.angle_beta   90.00
_cell.angle_gamma   90.00
#
_symmetry.space_group_name_H-M   'P 1'
#
loop_
_entity.id
_entity.type
_entity.pdbx_description
1 polymer ?
#
loop_
_entity_poly.entity_id
_entity_poly.type
_entity_poly.pdbx_seq_one_letter_code
_entity_poly.pdbx_strand_id
1 'polypeptide(L)'
;MPSRVTWKQLEKWALVNLMRFNKAKCKVLHLGHCKTPYEYRLGKEGIESIPVGKDLGVLVDEKLDMSWQHVLAAQAANHILGCIKRSPTSRSREMTPLLYSALG
;
A
#
# COMPACT_ATOMS: atom_id res chain seq x y z
N MET A 1 10.14 12.03 14.17
CA MET A 1 11.18 12.92 13.61
C MET A 1 11.73 12.24 12.34
N PRO A 2 11.31 12.59 11.12
CA PRO A 2 11.85 11.91 9.96
C PRO A 2 13.31 12.34 9.75
N SER A 3 14.18 11.34 9.65
CA SER A 3 15.61 11.46 9.34
C SER A 3 15.78 12.25 8.04
N ARG A 4 16.45 13.40 8.15
CA ARG A 4 16.41 14.48 7.16
C ARG A 4 17.32 14.21 5.97
N VAL A 5 16.88 13.40 5.02
CA VAL A 5 17.30 13.61 3.63
C VAL A 5 16.52 14.81 3.12
N THR A 6 17.21 15.93 2.92
CA THR A 6 16.61 17.18 2.42
C THR A 6 16.55 17.14 0.89
N TRP A 7 15.57 17.81 0.28
CA TRP A 7 15.44 17.88 -1.19
C TRP A 7 16.71 18.31 -1.91
N LYS A 8 17.49 19.23 -1.29
CA LYS A 8 18.79 19.68 -1.81
C LYS A 8 19.81 18.53 -1.92
N GLN A 9 19.76 17.55 -1.03
CA GLN A 9 20.62 16.37 -1.11
C GLN A 9 20.19 15.46 -2.26
N LEU A 10 18.88 15.35 -2.52
CA LEU A 10 18.36 14.56 -3.64
C LEU A 10 18.70 15.18 -5.00
N GLU A 11 18.56 16.51 -5.13
CA GLU A 11 18.98 17.25 -6.33
C GLU A 11 20.49 17.13 -6.55
N LYS A 12 21.29 17.24 -5.48
CA LYS A 12 22.75 17.03 -5.55
C LYS A 12 23.09 15.59 -5.95
N TRP A 13 22.40 14.59 -5.42
CA TRP A 13 22.59 13.19 -5.79
C TRP A 13 22.27 12.96 -7.27
N ALA A 14 21.17 13.52 -7.78
CA ALA A 14 20.81 13.40 -9.19
C ALA A 14 21.89 14.02 -10.09
N LEU A 15 22.42 15.20 -9.71
CA LEU A 15 23.53 15.85 -10.41
C LEU A 15 24.79 14.96 -10.45
N VAL A 16 25.19 14.38 -9.31
CA VAL A 16 26.35 13.48 -9.21
C VAL A 16 26.19 12.24 -10.09
N ASN A 17 24.95 11.74 -10.22
CA ASN A 17 24.65 10.58 -11.07
C ASN A 17 24.30 10.96 -12.52
N LEU A 18 24.51 12.23 -12.93
CA LEU A 18 24.20 12.74 -14.27
C LEU A 18 22.74 12.50 -14.71
N MET A 19 21.82 12.39 -13.74
CA MET A 19 20.39 12.22 -13.97
C MET A 19 19.65 13.52 -13.69
N ARG A 20 18.69 13.87 -14.56
CA ARG A 20 17.78 14.99 -14.27
C ARG A 20 16.69 14.52 -13.31
N PHE A 21 16.57 15.21 -12.17
CA PHE A 21 15.48 14.94 -11.24
C PHE A 21 14.14 15.40 -11.83
N ASN A 22 13.19 14.48 -11.95
CA ASN A 22 11.89 14.76 -12.55
C ASN A 22 10.86 15.14 -11.48
N LYS A 23 10.76 16.45 -11.23
CA LYS A 23 9.84 17.04 -10.24
C LYS A 23 8.37 16.72 -10.53
N ALA A 24 7.98 16.71 -11.81
CA ALA A 24 6.60 16.46 -12.23
C ALA A 24 6.13 15.01 -11.96
N LYS A 25 7.06 14.07 -11.79
CA LYS A 25 6.74 12.68 -11.40
C LYS A 25 6.67 12.49 -9.89
N CYS A 26 7.12 13.47 -9.10
CA CYS A 26 7.02 13.39 -7.64
C CYS A 26 5.56 13.57 -7.22
N LYS A 27 5.06 12.59 -6.48
CA LYS A 27 3.75 12.64 -5.84
C LYS A 27 3.92 12.27 -4.37
N VAL A 28 3.13 12.86 -3.48
CA VAL A 28 3.17 12.54 -2.05
C VAL A 28 1.90 11.82 -1.64
N LEU A 29 2.08 10.70 -0.97
CA LEU A 29 1.01 10.02 -0.25
C LEU A 29 1.09 10.45 1.22
N HIS A 30 0.05 11.09 1.73
CA HIS A 30 -0.06 11.41 3.14
C HIS A 30 -0.42 10.15 3.91
N LEU A 31 0.46 9.70 4.79
CA LEU A 31 0.23 8.49 5.58
C LEU A 31 -0.22 8.85 7.00
N GLY A 32 -1.34 8.27 7.43
CA GLY A 32 -1.82 8.32 8.81
C GLY A 32 -3.06 9.19 9.02
N HIS A 33 -3.55 9.21 10.26
CA HIS A 33 -4.85 9.80 10.62
C HIS A 33 -4.87 11.33 10.78
N CYS A 34 -3.77 12.02 10.47
CA CYS A 34 -3.70 13.47 10.64
C CYS A 34 -4.57 14.17 9.58
N LYS A 35 -5.64 14.83 10.04
CA LYS A 35 -6.67 15.45 9.20
C LYS A 35 -6.23 16.68 8.41
N THR A 36 -5.04 17.21 8.65
CA THR A 36 -4.54 18.40 7.97
C THR A 36 -3.49 17.99 6.93
N PRO A 37 -3.83 18.04 5.62
CA PRO A 37 -2.85 17.86 4.57
C PRO A 37 -1.76 18.92 4.71
N TYR A 38 -0.50 18.48 4.71
CA TYR A 38 0.63 19.39 4.64
C TYR A 38 0.94 19.71 3.17
N GLU A 39 1.12 20.98 2.83
CA GLU A 39 1.51 21.34 1.47
C GLU A 39 3.02 21.05 1.28
N TYR A 40 3.33 19.96 0.57
CA TYR A 40 4.72 19.66 0.23
C TYR A 40 5.16 20.48 -0.98
N ARG A 41 6.37 21.04 -0.90
CA ARG A 41 6.98 21.81 -1.97
C ARG A 41 8.38 21.31 -2.29
N LEU A 42 8.71 21.33 -3.56
CA LEU A 42 10.03 21.07 -4.11
C LEU A 42 10.62 22.35 -4.70
N GLY A 43 11.31 23.12 -3.87
CA GLY A 43 11.74 24.48 -4.23
C GLY A 43 10.54 25.42 -4.29
N LYS A 44 10.24 25.96 -5.47
CA LYS A 44 9.06 26.82 -5.70
C LYS A 44 7.83 26.06 -6.19
N GLU A 45 7.98 24.80 -6.59
CA GLU A 45 6.92 23.97 -7.14
C GLU A 45 6.21 23.20 -6.02
N GLY A 46 4.88 23.20 -6.01
CA GLY A 46 4.09 22.31 -5.15
C GLY A 46 4.16 20.86 -5.63
N ILE A 47 4.09 19.92 -4.71
CA ILE A 47 4.02 18.48 -5.03
C ILE A 47 2.57 18.03 -4.91
N GLU A 48 2.08 17.34 -5.95
CA GLU A 48 0.72 16.77 -5.96
C GLU A 48 0.58 15.71 -4.87
N SER A 49 -0.49 15.81 -4.08
CA SER A 49 -0.87 14.76 -3.14
C SER A 49 -1.77 13.73 -3.83
N ILE A 50 -1.54 12.45 -3.54
CA ILE A 50 -2.35 11.34 -4.04
C ILE A 50 -3.00 10.57 -2.89
N PRO A 51 -4.22 10.04 -3.07
CA PRO A 51 -4.91 9.28 -2.04
C PRO A 51 -4.43 7.83 -1.93
N VAL A 52 -3.86 7.28 -3.02
CA VAL A 52 -3.35 5.91 -3.10
C VAL A 52 -2.04 5.91 -3.89
N GLY A 53 -1.00 5.30 -3.32
CA GLY A 53 0.27 5.02 -3.98
C GLY A 53 0.39 3.55 -4.34
N LYS A 54 1.05 3.24 -5.46
CA LYS A 54 1.43 1.87 -5.82
C LYS A 54 2.95 1.74 -5.73
N ASP A 55 3.45 0.82 -4.91
CA ASP A 55 4.87 0.50 -4.84
C ASP A 55 5.08 -1.01 -4.83
N LEU A 56 6.03 -1.49 -5.65
CA LEU A 56 6.34 -2.92 -5.80
C LEU A 56 5.13 -3.85 -6.04
N GLY A 57 4.03 -3.33 -6.61
CA GLY A 57 2.78 -4.07 -6.85
C GLY A 57 1.73 -3.92 -5.76
N VAL A 58 2.10 -3.41 -4.59
CA VAL A 58 1.21 -3.17 -3.45
C VAL A 58 0.57 -1.79 -3.57
N LEU A 59 -0.74 -1.72 -3.37
CA LEU A 59 -1.47 -0.46 -3.23
C LEU A 59 -1.51 -0.04 -1.77
N VAL A 60 -1.17 1.21 -1.50
CA VAL A 60 -1.12 1.82 -0.17
C VAL A 60 -2.02 3.05 -0.20
N ASP A 61 -3.09 3.04 0.59
CA ASP A 61 -3.96 4.19 0.77
C ASP A 61 -3.47 5.12 1.90
N GLU A 62 -3.96 6.36 1.88
CA GLU A 62 -3.63 7.39 2.87
C GLU A 62 -3.95 6.99 4.32
N LYS A 63 -4.98 6.16 4.52
CA LYS A 63 -5.45 5.74 5.85
C LYS A 63 -4.59 4.64 6.43
N LEU A 64 -3.76 3.99 5.60
CA LEU A 64 -3.01 2.79 5.94
C LEU A 64 -3.91 1.76 6.58
N ASP A 65 -5.07 1.50 5.97
CA ASP A 65 -6.02 0.54 6.50
C ASP A 65 -5.55 -0.91 6.28
N MET A 66 -4.46 -1.27 6.94
CA MET A 66 -4.00 -2.65 7.10
C MET A 66 -5.09 -3.52 7.72
N SER A 67 -5.99 -2.92 8.51
CA SER A 67 -7.10 -3.63 9.12
C SER A 67 -8.08 -4.13 8.06
N TRP A 68 -8.26 -3.44 6.93
CA TRP A 68 -9.08 -3.94 5.83
C TRP A 68 -8.53 -5.21 5.20
N GLN A 69 -7.21 -5.30 5.00
CA GLN A 69 -6.58 -6.53 4.50
C GLN A 69 -6.74 -7.68 5.50
N HIS A 70 -6.54 -7.43 6.80
CA HIS A 70 -6.78 -8.41 7.85
C HIS A 70 -8.26 -8.82 7.95
N VAL A 71 -9.19 -7.88 7.82
CA VAL A 71 -10.64 -8.12 7.84
C VAL A 71 -11.05 -8.94 6.62
N LEU A 72 -10.53 -8.64 5.43
CA LEU A 72 -10.80 -9.41 4.22
C LEU A 72 -10.25 -10.85 4.32
N ALA A 73 -9.02 -11.01 4.81
CA ALA A 73 -8.44 -12.34 5.06
C ALA A 73 -9.24 -13.13 6.10
N ALA A 74 -9.64 -12.49 7.20
CA ALA A 74 -10.48 -13.10 8.23
C ALA A 74 -11.88 -13.45 7.70
N GLN A 75 -12.49 -12.60 6.87
CA GLN A 75 -13.77 -12.87 6.22
C GLN A 75 -13.67 -14.08 5.28
N ALA A 76 -12.62 -14.17 4.46
CA ALA A 76 -12.39 -15.31 3.58
C ALA A 76 -12.19 -16.61 4.38
N ALA A 77 -11.39 -16.57 5.45
CA ALA A 77 -11.19 -17.72 6.33
C ALA A 77 -12.48 -18.16 7.05
N ASN A 78 -13.26 -17.21 7.56
CA ASN A 78 -14.54 -17.48 8.22
C ASN A 78 -15.58 -18.05 7.27
N HIS A 79 -15.59 -17.60 6.00
CA HIS A 79 -16.44 -18.16 4.97
C HIS A 79 -16.12 -19.65 4.71
N ILE A 80 -14.84 -19.99 4.55
CA ILE A 80 -14.38 -21.37 4.37
C ILE A 80 -14.72 -22.23 5.60
N LEU A 81 -14.42 -21.74 6.81
CA LEU A 81 -14.76 -22.43 8.05
C LEU A 81 -16.27 -22.68 8.19
N GLY A 82 -17.08 -21.71 7.77
CA GLY A 82 -18.53 -21.85 7.70
C GLY A 82 -18.98 -22.93 6.72
N CYS A 83 -18.37 -23.01 5.54
CA CYS A 83 -18.62 -24.07 4.55
C CYS A 83 -18.27 -25.47 5.09
N ILE A 84 -17.14 -25.59 5.80
CA ILE A 84 -16.71 -26.84 6.45
C ILE A 84 -17.72 -27.25 7.52
N LYS A 85 -18.10 -26.33 8.41
CA LYS A 85 -19.02 -26.61 9.54
C LYS A 85 -20.41 -27.03 9.07
N ARG A 86 -20.88 -26.50 7.93
CA ARG A 86 -22.18 -26.85 7.33
C ARG A 86 -22.17 -28.20 6.59
N SER A 87 -21.01 -28.81 6.36
CA SER A 87 -20.86 -30.02 5.53
C SER A 87 -20.18 -31.15 6.33
N PRO A 88 -20.93 -32.00 7.07
CA PRO A 88 -20.32 -32.99 7.97
C PRO A 88 -19.66 -34.18 7.25
N THR A 89 -19.83 -34.33 5.93
CA THR A 89 -19.58 -35.64 5.28
C THR A 89 -18.92 -35.63 3.90
N SER A 90 -18.44 -34.51 3.35
CA SER A 90 -17.72 -34.57 2.06
C SER A 90 -16.24 -34.22 2.19
N ARG A 91 -15.41 -35.25 2.08
CA ARG A 91 -14.05 -35.14 1.55
C ARG A 91 -14.17 -34.73 0.08
N SER A 92 -14.62 -33.50 -0.18
CA SER A 92 -14.91 -32.99 -1.53
C SER A 92 -13.59 -32.73 -2.27
N ARG A 93 -13.49 -33.28 -3.49
CA ARG A 93 -12.38 -33.07 -4.44
C ARG A 93 -12.14 -31.58 -4.77
N GLU A 94 -13.12 -30.74 -4.48
CA GLU A 94 -13.11 -29.29 -4.73
C GLU A 94 -12.63 -28.48 -3.52
N MET A 95 -12.58 -29.07 -2.32
CA MET A 95 -12.12 -28.38 -1.10
C MET A 95 -10.60 -28.14 -1.12
N THR A 96 -9.82 -29.09 -1.64
CA THR A 96 -8.35 -29.00 -1.68
C THR A 96 -7.84 -27.86 -2.58
N PRO A 97 -8.37 -27.66 -3.80
CA PRO A 97 -8.05 -26.48 -4.62
C PRO A 97 -8.40 -25.15 -3.94
N LEU A 98 -9.58 -25.05 -3.30
CA LEU A 98 -10.05 -23.83 -2.65
C LEU A 98 -9.16 -23.41 -1.48
N LEU A 99 -8.66 -24.37 -0.69
CA LEU A 99 -7.73 -24.12 0.41
C LEU A 99 -6.37 -23.62 -0.09
N TYR A 100 -5.87 -24.18 -1.20
CA TYR A 100 -4.56 -23.82 -1.75
C TYR A 100 -4.58 -22.42 -2.39
N SER A 101 -5.67 -22.04 -3.07
CA SER A 101 -5.83 -20.71 -3.66
C SER A 101 -5.94 -19.57 -2.63
N ALA A 102 -6.34 -19.86 -1.39
CA ALA A 102 -6.48 -18.87 -0.33
C ALA A 102 -5.17 -18.59 0.44
N LEU A 103 -4.12 -19.39 0.21
CA LEU A 103 -2.80 -19.27 0.86
C LEU A 103 -1.78 -18.44 0.04
N GLY A 104 -2.15 -17.98 -1.16
CA GLY A 104 -1.30 -17.26 -2.11
C GLY A 104 -1.68 -15.81 -2.31
#